data_AF-A0A6M0F4D3-F1
#
_entry.id   AF-A0A6M0F4D3-F1
#
_cell.length_a   1.000
_cell.length_b   1.000
_cell.length_c   1.000
_cell.angle_alpha   90.00
_cell.angle_beta   90.00
_cell.angle_gamma   90.00
#
_symmetry.space_group_name_H-M   'P 1'
#
loop_
_entity.id
_entity.type
_entity.pdbx_description
1 polymer ?
#
loop_
_entity_poly.entity_id
_entity_poly.type
_entity_poly.pdbx_seq_one_letter_code
_entity_poly.pdbx_strand_id
1 'polypeptide(L)'
;MTLDRFCVKFFATPDTQVDDEAIFIDIFQDWIKFRKLDGVLLDVADYTHVPDGPGVMLIAYETNYAMDHQDGFGLYAQRKVCEDGTQQEKIMGLVKSTAAFGQLLENDSRVNVTLAGNKFLYISNDRLRGPNTDDGFNAVKGDLEAIAAQLYPGQSVSVTRVDNDPRARLTAVVEAASSVSLSDLAA
;
A
#
# COMPACT_ATOMS: atom_id res chain seq x y z
N MET A 1 1.17 20.92 1.05
CA MET A 1 1.76 20.46 -0.24
C MET A 1 0.81 19.46 -0.85
N THR A 2 0.72 19.36 -2.18
CA THR A 2 -0.12 18.33 -2.83
C THR A 2 0.79 17.33 -3.57
N LEU A 3 0.86 16.11 -3.05
CA LEU A 3 1.50 14.95 -3.65
C LEU A 3 0.43 14.05 -4.22
N ASP A 4 0.33 14.02 -5.55
CA ASP A 4 -0.66 13.19 -6.24
C ASP A 4 -0.16 11.76 -6.49
N ARG A 5 1.16 11.60 -6.66
CA ARG A 5 1.83 10.33 -6.94
C ARG A 5 2.54 9.83 -5.69
N PHE A 6 1.96 8.84 -5.05
CA PHE A 6 2.53 8.18 -3.90
C PHE A 6 2.04 6.74 -3.84
N CYS A 7 2.65 5.98 -2.95
CA CYS A 7 2.37 4.57 -2.78
C CYS A 7 2.11 4.26 -1.31
N VAL A 8 1.37 3.18 -1.09
CA VAL A 8 1.15 2.58 0.22
C VAL A 8 1.63 1.14 0.17
N LYS A 9 2.25 0.66 1.25
CA LYS A 9 2.61 -0.76 1.38
C LYS A 9 2.21 -1.30 2.75
N PHE A 10 1.47 -2.41 2.77
CA PHE A 10 1.29 -3.26 3.95
C PHE A 10 2.18 -4.48 3.83
N PHE A 11 2.87 -4.85 4.91
CA PHE A 11 3.75 -6.02 4.92
C PHE A 11 2.99 -7.30 5.19
N ALA A 12 3.42 -8.40 4.59
CA ALA A 12 2.99 -9.74 4.99
C ALA A 12 3.54 -10.08 6.38
N THR A 13 2.73 -10.79 7.17
CA THR A 13 3.18 -11.35 8.44
C THR A 13 4.03 -12.61 8.20
N PRO A 14 4.85 -13.04 9.19
CA PRO A 14 5.63 -14.28 9.08
C PRO A 14 4.81 -15.55 8.87
N ASP A 15 3.51 -15.53 9.18
CA ASP A 15 2.60 -16.66 9.01
C ASP A 15 2.08 -16.80 7.56
N THR A 16 2.35 -15.81 6.70
CA THR A 16 2.00 -15.86 5.27
C THR A 16 2.78 -16.96 4.58
N GLN A 17 2.06 -17.81 3.83
CA GLN A 17 2.61 -18.90 3.06
C GLN A 17 2.03 -18.89 1.65
N VAL A 18 2.91 -18.67 0.67
CA VAL A 18 2.57 -18.67 -0.76
C VAL A 18 3.55 -19.60 -1.44
N ASP A 19 3.10 -20.80 -1.79
CA ASP A 19 3.95 -21.83 -2.41
C ASP A 19 4.32 -21.49 -3.85
N ASP A 20 3.34 -20.95 -4.60
CA ASP A 20 3.51 -20.50 -5.98
C ASP A 20 2.77 -19.17 -6.17
N GLU A 21 3.53 -18.09 -6.37
CA GLU A 21 2.98 -16.75 -6.58
C GLU A 21 2.17 -16.62 -7.87
N ALA A 22 2.31 -17.55 -8.83
CA ALA A 22 1.49 -17.57 -10.04
C ALA A 22 -0.02 -17.70 -9.73
N ILE A 23 -0.39 -18.21 -8.55
CA ILE A 23 -1.80 -18.26 -8.10
C ILE A 23 -2.45 -16.88 -8.05
N PHE A 24 -1.68 -15.82 -7.80
CA PHE A 24 -2.20 -14.46 -7.81
C PHE A 24 -2.70 -14.05 -9.19
N ILE A 25 -2.17 -14.63 -10.26
CA ILE A 25 -2.62 -14.35 -11.63
C ILE A 25 -4.08 -14.78 -11.79
N ASP A 26 -4.42 -16.00 -11.38
CA ASP A 26 -5.78 -16.53 -11.46
C ASP A 26 -6.73 -15.73 -10.55
N ILE A 27 -6.29 -15.39 -9.33
CA ILE A 27 -7.08 -14.58 -8.39
C ILE A 27 -7.40 -13.21 -8.99
N PHE A 28 -6.39 -12.50 -9.53
CA PHE A 28 -6.58 -11.14 -10.05
C PHE A 28 -7.35 -11.15 -11.37
N GLN A 29 -7.21 -12.17 -12.22
CA GLN A 29 -8.05 -12.35 -13.41
C GLN A 29 -9.52 -12.54 -13.04
N ASP A 30 -9.83 -13.31 -11.99
CA ASP A 30 -11.18 -13.42 -11.46
C ASP A 30 -11.70 -12.08 -10.94
N TRP A 31 -10.85 -11.30 -10.26
CA TRP A 31 -11.24 -9.99 -9.75
C TRP A 31 -11.56 -8.99 -10.87
N ILE A 32 -10.80 -9.01 -11.97
CA ILE A 32 -11.11 -8.26 -13.19
C ILE A 32 -12.46 -8.71 -13.76
N LYS A 33 -12.62 -10.01 -13.98
CA LYS A 33 -13.83 -10.60 -14.60
C LYS A 33 -15.10 -10.31 -13.80
N PHE A 34 -15.02 -10.38 -12.48
CA PHE A 34 -16.16 -10.22 -11.58
C PHE A 34 -16.23 -8.85 -10.91
N ARG A 35 -15.35 -7.90 -11.29
CA ARG A 35 -15.29 -6.52 -10.77
C ARG A 35 -15.29 -6.49 -9.23
N LYS A 36 -14.35 -7.22 -8.63
CA LYS A 36 -14.30 -7.41 -7.17
C LYS A 36 -13.77 -6.20 -6.39
N LEU A 37 -13.17 -5.23 -7.07
CA LEU A 37 -12.64 -4.00 -6.49
C LEU A 37 -13.19 -2.80 -7.26
N ASP A 38 -13.23 -1.65 -6.59
CA ASP A 38 -13.56 -0.37 -7.22
C ASP A 38 -12.47 0.10 -8.20
N GLY A 39 -12.86 0.97 -9.14
CA GLY A 39 -12.00 1.49 -10.19
C GLY A 39 -12.05 0.67 -11.48
N VAL A 40 -11.17 1.00 -12.42
CA VAL A 40 -11.11 0.34 -13.73
C VAL A 40 -9.96 -0.66 -13.76
N LEU A 41 -10.26 -1.93 -13.47
CA LEU A 41 -9.29 -3.04 -13.55
C LEU A 41 -9.02 -3.40 -15.02
N LEU A 42 -7.74 -3.50 -15.41
CA LEU A 42 -7.32 -3.59 -16.81
C LEU A 42 -6.64 -4.92 -17.13
N ASP A 43 -5.60 -5.29 -16.39
CA ASP A 43 -4.74 -6.43 -16.74
C ASP A 43 -3.97 -6.98 -15.53
N VAL A 44 -3.33 -8.13 -15.70
CA VAL A 44 -2.40 -8.73 -14.75
C VAL A 44 -1.02 -8.87 -15.38
N ALA A 45 0.01 -8.39 -14.69
CA ALA A 45 1.40 -8.52 -15.13
C ALA A 45 2.19 -9.45 -14.19
N ASP A 46 2.97 -10.35 -14.78
CA ASP A 46 3.81 -11.31 -14.07
C ASP A 46 5.29 -10.89 -14.11
N TYR A 47 5.80 -10.52 -12.94
CA TYR A 47 7.22 -10.23 -12.69
C TYR A 47 7.83 -11.15 -11.63
N THR A 48 7.26 -12.34 -11.39
CA THR A 48 7.79 -13.33 -10.45
C THR A 48 9.25 -13.74 -10.77
N HIS A 49 9.66 -13.57 -12.03
CA HIS A 49 11.03 -13.81 -12.50
C HIS A 49 12.03 -12.69 -12.15
N VAL A 50 11.58 -11.54 -11.64
CA VAL A 50 12.43 -10.39 -11.30
C VAL A 50 12.78 -10.46 -9.81
N PRO A 51 14.07 -10.66 -9.45
CA PRO A 51 14.49 -10.65 -8.05
C PRO A 51 14.18 -9.32 -7.36
N ASP A 52 13.66 -9.37 -6.13
CA ASP A 52 13.20 -8.20 -5.36
C ASP A 52 12.26 -7.28 -6.15
N GLY A 53 11.52 -7.86 -7.10
CA GLY A 53 10.66 -7.18 -8.04
C GLY A 53 9.23 -7.02 -7.54
N PRO A 54 8.33 -6.56 -8.42
CA PRO A 54 6.94 -6.31 -8.08
C PRO A 54 6.06 -7.58 -8.02
N GLY A 55 6.64 -8.78 -8.21
CA GLY A 55 5.89 -10.04 -8.19
C GLY A 55 4.73 -10.03 -9.20
N VAL A 56 3.54 -10.45 -8.77
CA VAL A 56 2.32 -10.36 -9.59
C VAL A 56 1.62 -9.02 -9.32
N MET A 57 1.31 -8.31 -10.40
CA MET A 57 0.65 -7.00 -10.35
C MET A 57 -0.75 -7.02 -10.95
N LEU A 58 -1.71 -6.41 -10.26
CA LEU A 58 -3.00 -6.00 -10.82
C LEU A 58 -2.91 -4.55 -11.34
N ILE A 59 -3.03 -4.38 -12.65
CA ILE A 59 -3.00 -3.09 -13.32
C ILE A 59 -4.43 -2.55 -13.40
N ALA A 60 -4.68 -1.41 -12.76
CA ALA A 60 -5.93 -0.65 -12.89
C ALA A 60 -5.67 0.77 -13.40
N TYR A 61 -6.67 1.52 -13.85
CA TYR A 61 -6.48 2.89 -14.34
C TYR A 61 -5.96 3.83 -13.25
N GLU A 62 -6.54 3.76 -12.06
CA GLU A 62 -6.30 4.67 -10.93
C GLU A 62 -5.08 4.27 -10.10
N THR A 63 -5.00 2.99 -9.73
CA THR A 63 -4.01 2.44 -8.80
C THR A 63 -3.53 1.07 -9.28
N ASN A 64 -2.21 0.90 -9.40
CA ASN A 64 -1.65 -0.44 -9.58
C ASN A 64 -1.49 -1.10 -8.21
N TYR A 65 -1.79 -2.38 -8.11
CA TYR A 65 -1.52 -3.19 -6.92
C TYR A 65 -0.50 -4.28 -7.26
N ALA A 66 0.30 -4.69 -6.28
CA ALA A 66 1.34 -5.69 -6.44
C ALA A 66 1.55 -6.47 -5.15
N MET A 67 1.79 -7.77 -5.25
CA MET A 67 2.40 -8.55 -4.18
C MET A 67 3.92 -8.49 -4.39
N ASP A 68 4.56 -7.43 -3.86
CA ASP A 68 5.96 -7.10 -4.17
C ASP A 68 6.94 -7.56 -3.09
N HIS A 69 8.20 -7.75 -3.49
CA HIS A 69 9.28 -8.22 -2.61
C HIS A 69 10.22 -7.09 -2.17
N GLN A 70 10.10 -5.90 -2.77
CA GLN A 70 11.00 -4.79 -2.50
C GLN A 70 10.93 -4.36 -1.03
N ASP A 71 12.06 -4.46 -0.31
CA ASP A 71 12.16 -4.16 1.13
C ASP A 71 11.28 -5.06 2.03
N GLY A 72 10.96 -6.28 1.56
CA GLY A 72 10.17 -7.30 2.27
C GLY A 72 8.84 -7.60 1.58
N PHE A 73 8.36 -8.85 1.66
CA PHE A 73 7.12 -9.25 0.97
C PHE A 73 5.88 -8.50 1.51
N GLY A 74 5.02 -8.01 0.62
CA GLY A 74 3.80 -7.32 1.03
C GLY A 74 2.91 -6.86 -0.12
N LEU A 75 1.78 -6.27 0.26
CA LEU A 75 0.85 -5.64 -0.66
C LEU A 75 1.24 -4.17 -0.87
N TYR A 76 1.64 -3.85 -2.09
CA TYR A 76 2.02 -2.51 -2.53
C TYR A 76 0.98 -1.94 -3.48
N ALA A 77 0.56 -0.70 -3.23
CA ALA A 77 -0.35 0.06 -4.05
C ALA A 77 0.31 1.35 -4.54
N GLN A 78 0.28 1.58 -5.85
CA GLN A 78 0.84 2.77 -6.50
C GLN A 78 -0.28 3.56 -7.19
N ARG A 79 -0.59 4.73 -6.62
CA ARG A 79 -1.55 5.67 -7.22
C ARG A 79 -0.97 6.34 -8.46
N LYS A 80 -1.78 6.47 -9.51
CA LYS A 80 -1.36 7.00 -10.83
C LYS A 80 -2.06 8.28 -11.24
N VAL A 81 -3.30 8.48 -10.80
CA VAL A 81 -4.15 9.59 -11.26
C VAL A 81 -4.21 10.71 -10.21
N CYS A 82 -4.21 11.96 -10.67
CA CYS A 82 -4.46 13.13 -9.83
C CYS A 82 -5.97 13.36 -9.74
N GLU A 83 -6.60 12.94 -8.64
CA GLU A 83 -8.00 13.28 -8.38
C GLU A 83 -8.09 14.54 -7.49
N ASP A 84 -9.27 15.14 -7.44
CA ASP A 84 -9.59 16.22 -6.53
C ASP A 84 -9.58 15.73 -5.06
N GLY A 85 -9.51 16.68 -4.13
CA GLY A 85 -9.48 16.41 -2.70
C GLY A 85 -8.21 16.89 -2.01
N THR A 86 -8.29 16.97 -0.68
CA THR A 86 -7.19 17.30 0.22
C THR A 86 -6.13 16.19 0.21
N GLN A 87 -4.91 16.51 0.66
CA GLN A 87 -3.85 15.51 0.76
C GLN A 87 -4.24 14.36 1.70
N GLN A 88 -4.96 14.67 2.79
CA GLN A 88 -5.43 13.68 3.76
C GLN A 88 -6.46 12.73 3.15
N GLU A 89 -7.45 13.24 2.41
CA GLU A 89 -8.43 12.42 1.70
C GLU A 89 -7.77 11.48 0.69
N LYS A 90 -6.77 11.98 -0.05
CA LYS A 90 -6.02 11.18 -1.03
C LYS A 90 -5.26 10.03 -0.36
N ILE A 91 -4.52 10.32 0.72
CA ILE A 91 -3.74 9.29 1.42
C ILE A 91 -4.69 8.29 2.09
N MET A 92 -5.71 8.78 2.80
CA MET A 92 -6.73 7.95 3.43
C MET A 92 -7.39 7.01 2.40
N GLY A 93 -7.81 7.55 1.25
CA GLY A 93 -8.41 6.76 0.18
C GLY A 93 -7.52 5.63 -0.31
N LEU A 94 -6.23 5.90 -0.55
CA LEU A 94 -5.29 4.85 -0.97
C LEU A 94 -5.05 3.81 0.13
N VAL A 95 -4.93 4.22 1.40
CA VAL A 95 -4.76 3.27 2.51
C VAL A 95 -5.97 2.36 2.63
N LYS A 96 -7.19 2.91 2.61
CA LYS A 96 -8.43 2.14 2.69
C LYS A 96 -8.61 1.22 1.48
N SER A 97 -8.35 1.69 0.26
CA SER A 97 -8.48 0.85 -0.94
C SER A 97 -7.45 -0.29 -0.95
N THR A 98 -6.24 -0.03 -0.45
CA THR A 98 -5.20 -1.07 -0.30
C THR A 98 -5.59 -2.07 0.79
N ALA A 99 -6.16 -1.60 1.90
CA ALA A 99 -6.69 -2.49 2.94
C ALA A 99 -7.85 -3.35 2.42
N ALA A 100 -8.75 -2.79 1.61
CA ALA A 100 -9.85 -3.54 0.98
C ALA A 100 -9.33 -4.62 0.01
N PHE A 101 -8.30 -4.31 -0.79
CA PHE A 101 -7.60 -5.31 -1.61
C PHE A 101 -7.03 -6.43 -0.74
N GLY A 102 -6.29 -6.07 0.31
CA GLY A 102 -5.66 -7.05 1.19
C GLY A 102 -6.70 -7.92 1.90
N GLN A 103 -7.78 -7.34 2.42
CA GLN A 103 -8.90 -8.07 3.01
C GLN A 103 -9.52 -9.05 2.00
N LEU A 104 -9.70 -8.65 0.74
CA LEU A 104 -10.22 -9.54 -0.29
C LEU A 104 -9.27 -10.72 -0.56
N LEU A 105 -7.95 -10.47 -0.54
CA LEU A 105 -6.93 -11.51 -0.70
C LEU A 105 -6.88 -12.48 0.49
N GLU A 106 -6.92 -11.96 1.73
CA GLU A 106 -6.93 -12.76 2.96
C GLU A 106 -8.16 -13.69 3.05
N ASN A 107 -9.26 -13.33 2.38
CA ASN A 107 -10.48 -14.14 2.32
C ASN A 107 -10.52 -15.12 1.12
N ASP A 108 -9.52 -15.10 0.23
CA ASP A 108 -9.47 -16.02 -0.90
C ASP A 108 -8.87 -17.36 -0.46
N SER A 109 -9.69 -18.42 -0.45
CA SER A 109 -9.29 -19.74 0.05
C SER A 109 -8.15 -20.41 -0.73
N ARG A 110 -7.74 -19.85 -1.88
CA ARG A 110 -6.63 -20.38 -2.69
C ARG A 110 -5.25 -20.01 -2.14
N VAL A 111 -5.16 -19.03 -1.25
CA VAL A 111 -3.90 -18.52 -0.70
C VAL A 111 -3.98 -18.36 0.81
N ASN A 112 -2.83 -18.47 1.47
CA ASN A 112 -2.69 -18.15 2.89
C ASN A 112 -1.83 -16.89 3.03
N VAL A 113 -2.45 -15.73 2.88
CA VAL A 113 -1.82 -14.42 3.07
C VAL A 113 -2.41 -13.77 4.32
N THR A 114 -1.56 -13.11 5.10
CA THR A 114 -1.99 -12.26 6.21
C THR A 114 -1.11 -11.01 6.22
N LEU A 115 -1.73 -9.84 6.25
CA LEU A 115 -1.07 -8.54 6.15
C LEU A 115 -1.13 -7.81 7.50
N ALA A 116 -0.04 -7.12 7.85
CA ALA A 116 0.08 -6.37 9.09
C ALA A 116 -0.64 -5.03 8.99
N GLY A 117 -1.92 -4.97 9.36
CA GLY A 117 -2.71 -3.73 9.31
C GLY A 117 -2.25 -2.65 10.30
N ASN A 118 -1.47 -2.99 11.33
CA ASN A 118 -0.93 -2.00 12.26
C ASN A 118 0.28 -1.22 11.73
N LYS A 119 0.80 -1.58 10.54
CA LYS A 119 1.98 -0.94 9.97
C LYS A 119 1.87 -0.79 8.47
N PHE A 120 2.05 0.43 7.98
CA PHE A 120 2.19 0.66 6.55
C PHE A 120 3.30 1.65 6.22
N LEU A 121 3.81 1.54 5.00
CA LEU A 121 4.69 2.55 4.42
C LEU A 121 3.87 3.53 3.59
N TYR A 122 4.15 4.82 3.75
CA TYR A 122 3.83 5.84 2.76
C TYR A 122 5.10 6.16 1.97
N ILE A 123 5.03 6.13 0.64
CA ILE A 123 6.19 6.38 -0.22
C ILE A 123 5.85 7.48 -1.22
N SER A 124 6.53 8.62 -1.14
CA SER A 124 6.42 9.66 -2.16
C SER A 124 6.99 9.17 -3.48
N ASN A 125 6.17 9.20 -4.53
CA ASN A 125 6.59 8.88 -5.89
C ASN A 125 6.74 10.14 -6.76
N ASP A 126 6.91 11.29 -6.11
CA ASP A 126 7.21 12.59 -6.70
C ASP A 126 8.44 13.18 -6.01
N ARG A 127 9.62 12.97 -6.60
CA ARG A 127 10.89 13.45 -6.04
C ARG A 127 11.08 14.96 -6.16
N LEU A 128 10.31 15.62 -7.03
CA LEU A 128 10.38 17.07 -7.20
C LEU A 128 9.66 17.78 -6.04
N ARG A 129 8.48 17.27 -5.66
CA ARG A 129 7.66 17.87 -4.60
C ARG A 129 7.93 17.25 -3.23
N GLY A 130 8.15 15.93 -3.15
CA GLY A 130 8.44 15.20 -1.91
C GLY A 130 9.82 14.53 -1.94
N PRO A 131 10.92 15.31 -1.95
CA PRO A 131 12.27 14.76 -1.90
C PRO A 131 12.54 14.09 -0.54
N ASN A 132 13.44 13.10 -0.52
CA ASN A 132 13.84 12.39 0.70
C ASN A 132 14.77 13.24 1.58
N THR A 133 14.18 14.22 2.24
CA THR A 133 14.82 15.22 3.11
C THR A 133 13.93 15.47 4.32
N ASP A 134 14.47 16.11 5.35
CA ASP A 134 13.68 16.46 6.54
C ASP A 134 12.54 17.43 6.18
N ASP A 135 12.78 18.40 5.30
CA ASP A 135 11.75 19.32 4.81
C ASP A 135 10.64 18.59 4.04
N GLY A 136 11.01 17.66 3.16
CA GLY A 136 10.05 16.84 2.41
C GLY A 136 9.17 15.98 3.33
N PHE A 137 9.75 15.43 4.39
CA PHE A 137 9.00 14.68 5.40
C PHE A 137 8.11 15.56 6.26
N ASN A 138 8.63 16.69 6.76
CA ASN A 138 7.85 17.65 7.54
C ASN A 138 6.63 18.16 6.74
N ALA A 139 6.73 18.22 5.42
CA ALA A 139 5.64 18.65 4.54
C ALA A 139 4.48 17.63 4.41
N VAL A 140 4.68 16.36 4.79
CA VAL A 140 3.64 15.30 4.76
C VAL A 140 3.33 14.70 6.14
N LYS A 141 4.22 14.88 7.12
CA LYS A 141 4.10 14.31 8.46
C LYS A 141 2.79 14.65 9.15
N GLY A 142 2.37 15.91 9.12
CA GLY A 142 1.11 16.34 9.77
C GLY A 142 -0.13 15.68 9.15
N ASP A 143 -0.14 15.46 7.84
CA ASP A 143 -1.21 14.73 7.17
C ASP A 143 -1.20 13.25 7.55
N LEU A 144 -0.01 12.63 7.64
CA LEU A 144 0.14 11.24 8.09
C LEU A 144 -0.28 11.04 9.55
N GLU A 145 0.04 11.98 10.44
CA GLU A 145 -0.40 11.93 11.85
C GLU A 145 -1.92 12.08 11.96
N ALA A 146 -2.52 12.97 11.15
CA ALA A 146 -3.97 13.17 11.14
C ALA A 146 -4.74 11.95 10.62
N ILE A 147 -4.25 11.27 9.58
CA ILE A 147 -4.88 10.02 9.10
C ILE A 147 -4.62 8.87 10.07
N ALA A 148 -3.44 8.80 10.70
CA ALA A 148 -3.09 7.76 11.66
C ALA A 148 -4.02 7.79 12.88
N ALA A 149 -4.34 8.98 13.39
CA ALA A 149 -5.29 9.16 14.48
C ALA A 149 -6.71 8.67 14.13
N GLN A 150 -7.10 8.76 12.85
CA GLN A 150 -8.39 8.28 12.36
C GLN A 150 -8.39 6.76 12.11
N LEU A 151 -7.31 6.21 11.55
CA LEU A 151 -7.17 4.78 11.26
C LEU A 151 -7.02 3.94 12.54
N TYR A 152 -6.40 4.49 13.57
CA TYR A 152 -6.05 3.78 14.80
C TYR A 152 -6.60 4.49 16.04
N PRO A 153 -7.94 4.61 16.18
CA PRO A 153 -8.55 5.38 17.26
C PRO A 153 -8.17 4.83 18.62
N GLY A 154 -7.69 5.71 19.52
CA GLY A 154 -7.30 5.34 20.88
C GLY A 154 -5.94 4.63 20.99
N GLN A 155 -5.20 4.45 19.91
CA GLN A 155 -3.87 3.85 19.93
C GLN A 155 -2.77 4.91 19.89
N SER A 156 -1.60 4.56 20.46
CA SER A 156 -0.37 5.31 20.19
C SER A 156 0.16 4.90 18.82
N VAL A 157 0.38 5.89 17.95
CA VAL A 157 0.91 5.69 16.60
C VAL A 157 2.20 6.48 16.44
N SER A 158 3.21 5.85 15.84
CA SER A 158 4.45 6.49 15.46
C SER A 158 4.46 6.78 13.96
N VAL A 159 4.97 7.96 13.58
CA VAL A 159 5.19 8.36 12.19
C VAL A 159 6.64 8.80 12.05
N THR A 160 7.45 8.00 11.35
CA THR A 160 8.90 8.22 11.22
C THR A 160 9.34 8.18 9.76
N ARG A 161 10.42 8.89 9.43
CA ARG A 161 11.07 8.79 8.11
C ARG A 161 12.08 7.65 8.15
N VAL A 162 12.15 6.86 7.07
CA VAL A 162 13.23 5.90 6.89
C VAL A 162 14.55 6.64 6.67
N ASP A 163 15.56 6.37 7.50
CA ASP A 163 16.90 6.92 7.35
C ASP A 163 17.69 6.10 6.33
N ASN A 164 17.83 6.63 5.12
CA ASN A 164 18.47 5.96 3.98
C ASN A 164 19.06 6.99 2.99
N ASP A 165 19.56 6.53 1.85
CA ASP A 165 20.15 7.39 0.82
C ASP A 165 19.18 8.53 0.42
N PRO A 166 19.60 9.81 0.47
CA PRO A 166 18.76 10.95 0.05
C PRO A 166 18.24 10.87 -1.41
N ARG A 167 18.85 10.03 -2.26
CA ARG A 167 18.39 9.75 -3.62
C ARG A 167 17.26 8.71 -3.69
N ALA A 168 17.02 7.99 -2.60
CA ALA A 168 15.86 7.11 -2.47
C ALA A 168 14.56 7.92 -2.49
N ARG A 169 13.43 7.22 -2.62
CA ARG A 169 12.12 7.85 -2.45
C ARG A 169 11.94 8.21 -0.97
N LEU A 170 11.28 9.34 -0.71
CA LEU A 170 10.87 9.67 0.65
C LEU A 170 9.89 8.61 1.13
N THR A 171 10.27 7.87 2.17
CA THR A 171 9.45 6.83 2.78
C THR A 171 9.19 7.18 4.24
N ALA A 172 7.91 7.21 4.61
CA ALA A 172 7.48 7.32 5.99
C ALA A 172 6.86 5.99 6.45
N VAL A 173 7.17 5.59 7.68
CA VAL A 173 6.59 4.44 8.36
C VAL A 173 5.51 4.95 9.30
N VAL A 174 4.30 4.43 9.16
CA VAL A 174 3.20 4.63 10.12
C VAL A 174 3.00 3.31 10.84
N GLU A 175 3.13 3.31 12.17
CA GLU A 175 3.08 2.09 12.97
C GLU A 175 2.32 2.32 14.28
N ALA A 176 1.23 1.58 14.44
CA ALA A 176 0.40 1.55 15.64
C ALA A 176 0.86 0.46 16.62
N ALA A 177 0.66 0.72 17.91
CA ALA A 177 1.17 -0.15 18.98
C ALA A 177 0.50 -1.54 19.05
N SER A 178 -0.75 -1.67 18.60
CA SER A 178 -1.48 -2.95 18.64
C SER A 178 -1.79 -3.44 17.23
N SER A 179 -1.95 -4.76 17.08
CA SER A 179 -2.39 -5.37 15.83
C SER A 179 -3.79 -4.87 15.44
N VAL A 180 -4.00 -4.68 14.13
CA VAL A 180 -5.26 -4.24 13.53
C VAL A 180 -5.47 -5.05 12.26
N SER A 181 -6.69 -5.55 12.05
CA SER A 181 -7.05 -6.28 10.84
C SER A 181 -7.24 -5.32 9.66
N LEU A 182 -7.03 -5.80 8.44
CA LEU A 182 -7.30 -4.98 7.26
C LEU A 182 -8.79 -4.64 7.10
N SER A 183 -9.69 -5.49 7.59
CA SER A 183 -11.13 -5.22 7.57
C SER A 183 -11.49 -3.94 8.31
N ASP A 184 -10.82 -3.67 9.43
CA ASP A 184 -11.08 -2.49 10.26
C ASP A 184 -10.57 -1.21 9.59
N LEU A 185 -9.53 -1.31 8.75
CA LEU A 185 -8.98 -0.21 7.99
C LEU A 185 -9.73 0.05 6.69
N ALA A 186 -10.32 -0.98 6.08
CA ALA A 186 -11.08 -0.87 4.84
C ALA A 186 -12.44 -0.16 5.00
N ALA A 187 -12.97 -0.11 6.24
CA ALA A 187 -14.27 0.45 6.59
C ALA A 187 -14.36 1.98 6.47
#